data_AF-A0A5C6GKW6-F1
#
_entry.id   AF-A0A5C6GKW6-F1
#
_cell.length_a   1.000
_cell.length_b   1.000
_cell.length_c   1.000
_cell.angle_alpha   90.00
_cell.angle_beta   90.00
_cell.angle_gamma   90.00
#
_symmetry.space_group_name_H-M   'P 1'
#
loop_
_entity.id
_entity.type
_entity.pdbx_description
1 polymer ?
#
loop_
_entity_poly.entity_id
_entity_poly.type
_entity_poly.pdbx_seq_one_letter_code
_entity_poly.pdbx_strand_id
1 'polypeptide(L)'
;MADHEQDLEICVPKSTALTAVSFLCSTGLFDSCEPDGDFNNYTEYKRDVPRIRTTSWCPPQTIVIFTAAFFGFDSIEDVLIPPISQRNIHISKEIQLNREDIADLHLPRLAPLLKGLARRFLDERDDVAMIAVEQLVDGMDLDEAWVERHLEGSDAALVDLVVGLVRSKRSRIDYYMENKTTCFVYDEEEAERVRLIPGFE
;
A
#
# COMPACT_ATOMS: atom_id res chain seq x y z
N MET A 1 17.19 -21.57 0.44
CA MET A 1 16.75 -20.23 0.01
C MET A 1 16.12 -19.62 1.24
N ALA A 2 16.70 -18.56 1.79
CA ALA A 2 16.06 -17.85 2.89
C ALA A 2 14.74 -17.31 2.32
N ASP A 3 13.61 -17.69 2.92
CA ASP A 3 12.38 -16.95 2.74
C ASP A 3 12.72 -15.49 3.05
N HIS A 4 12.58 -14.61 2.07
CA HIS A 4 12.52 -13.19 2.37
C HIS A 4 11.19 -12.98 3.07
N GLU A 5 11.17 -13.14 4.40
CA GLU A 5 10.07 -12.67 5.24
C GLU A 5 9.87 -11.20 4.89
N GLN A 6 8.78 -10.90 4.17
CA GLN A 6 8.43 -9.53 3.82
C GLN A 6 8.17 -8.78 5.13
N ASP A 7 8.81 -7.63 5.29
CA ASP A 7 8.52 -6.76 6.43
C ASP A 7 7.04 -6.40 6.43
N LEU A 8 6.41 -6.42 7.60
CA LEU A 8 5.10 -5.83 7.77
C LEU A 8 5.26 -4.32 7.92
N GLU A 9 4.56 -3.56 7.08
CA GLU A 9 4.64 -2.09 7.09
C GLU A 9 3.38 -1.53 7.76
N ILE A 10 3.57 -0.79 8.86
CA ILE A 10 2.47 -0.18 9.60
C ILE A 10 2.61 1.34 9.51
N CYS A 11 1.50 2.00 9.17
CA CYS A 11 1.38 3.44 9.16
C CYS A 11 0.73 3.93 10.46
N VAL A 12 1.33 4.93 11.11
CA VAL A 12 0.81 5.54 12.34
C VAL A 12 0.79 7.07 12.25
N PRO A 13 -0.08 7.77 13.01
CA PRO A 13 -0.01 9.22 13.15
C PRO A 13 1.40 9.71 13.51
N LYS A 14 1.82 10.83 12.93
CA LYS A 14 3.14 11.41 13.20
C LYS A 14 3.37 11.68 14.70
N SER A 15 2.33 12.04 15.42
CA SER A 15 2.36 12.31 16.87
C SER A 15 2.62 11.06 17.71
N THR A 16 2.35 9.86 17.18
CA THR A 16 2.42 8.61 17.94
C THR A 16 3.58 7.71 17.50
N ALA A 17 4.30 8.02 16.43
CA ALA A 17 5.34 7.14 15.87
C ALA A 17 6.42 6.70 16.88
N LEU A 18 7.01 7.63 17.63
CA LEU A 18 8.01 7.30 18.65
C LEU A 18 7.39 6.53 19.83
N THR A 19 6.17 6.89 20.21
CA THR A 19 5.45 6.23 21.30
C THR A 19 5.04 4.81 20.91
N ALA A 20 4.67 4.56 19.65
CA ALA A 20 4.22 3.26 19.15
C ALA A 20 5.30 2.19 19.30
N VAL A 21 6.54 2.50 18.90
CA VAL A 21 7.70 1.62 19.10
C VAL A 21 7.88 1.30 20.58
N SER A 22 7.96 2.34 21.42
CA SER A 22 8.20 2.17 22.86
C SER A 22 7.08 1.39 23.55
N PHE A 23 5.82 1.61 23.14
CA PHE A 23 4.66 0.93 23.66
C PHE A 23 4.68 -0.56 23.29
N LEU A 24 4.90 -0.88 22.02
CA LEU A 24 4.99 -2.26 21.56
C LEU A 24 6.14 -3.00 22.26
N CYS A 25 7.31 -2.39 22.38
CA CYS A 25 8.42 -2.98 23.11
C CYS A 25 8.12 -3.19 24.61
N SER A 26 7.37 -2.28 25.24
CA SER A 26 7.02 -2.41 26.66
C SER A 26 6.16 -3.63 27.00
N THR A 27 5.51 -4.24 25.99
CA THR A 27 4.73 -5.47 26.16
C THR A 27 5.59 -6.72 26.37
N GLY A 28 6.88 -6.67 26.02
CA GLY A 28 7.77 -7.84 25.96
C GLY A 28 7.50 -8.77 24.78
N LEU A 29 6.52 -8.46 23.93
CA LEU A 29 6.21 -9.20 22.71
C LEU A 29 7.03 -8.71 21.51
N PHE A 30 7.69 -7.55 21.62
CA PHE A 30 8.48 -6.98 20.54
C PHE A 30 9.80 -6.41 21.06
N ASP A 31 10.85 -6.52 20.26
CA ASP A 31 12.15 -5.89 20.51
C ASP A 31 12.45 -4.88 19.37
N SER A 32 13.08 -3.76 19.71
CA SER A 32 13.63 -2.86 18.68
C SER A 32 14.77 -3.57 17.94
N CYS A 33 14.84 -3.40 16.63
CA CYS A 33 15.89 -4.00 15.82
C CYS A 33 16.49 -3.01 14.82
N GLU A 34 17.75 -3.26 14.48
CA GLU A 34 18.41 -2.58 13.36
C GLU A 34 17.99 -3.23 12.04
N PRO A 35 18.07 -2.50 10.91
CA PRO A 35 17.90 -3.10 9.59
C PRO A 35 18.89 -4.24 9.37
N ASP A 36 18.38 -5.36 8.84
CA ASP A 36 19.21 -6.48 8.43
C ASP A 36 19.80 -6.22 7.05
N GLY A 37 21.12 -6.05 6.98
CA GLY A 37 21.87 -5.97 5.73
C GLY A 37 21.88 -4.60 5.05
N ASP A 38 22.41 -4.59 3.83
CA ASP A 38 22.54 -3.37 3.02
C ASP A 38 21.21 -3.03 2.33
N PHE A 39 20.93 -1.73 2.26
CA PHE A 39 19.80 -1.22 1.50
C PHE A 39 20.05 -1.35 0.00
N ASN A 40 18.98 -1.68 -0.73
CA ASN A 40 18.97 -1.74 -2.18
C ASN A 40 17.81 -0.89 -2.73
N ASN A 41 17.65 -0.86 -4.06
CA ASN A 41 16.62 -0.06 -4.72
C ASN A 41 15.18 -0.37 -4.25
N TYR A 42 14.94 -1.53 -3.63
CA TYR A 42 13.64 -1.95 -3.11
C TYR A 42 13.48 -1.75 -1.59
N THR A 43 14.53 -1.36 -0.87
CA THR A 43 14.48 -1.18 0.59
C THR A 43 14.98 0.20 1.05
N GLU A 44 15.56 1.00 0.15
CA GLU A 44 16.14 2.32 0.44
C GLU A 44 15.15 3.25 1.16
N TYR A 45 13.87 3.23 0.77
CA TYR A 45 12.81 4.03 1.39
C TYR A 45 12.56 3.70 2.87
N LYS A 46 13.05 2.55 3.35
CA LYS A 46 12.97 2.11 4.74
C LYS A 46 14.17 2.59 5.57
N ARG A 47 15.12 3.31 4.99
CA ARG A 47 16.30 3.82 5.70
C ARG A 47 15.86 4.77 6.81
N ASP A 48 16.49 4.63 7.97
CA ASP A 48 16.21 5.43 9.18
C ASP A 48 14.76 5.37 9.68
N VAL A 49 13.97 4.42 9.18
CA VAL A 49 12.60 4.15 9.67
C VAL A 49 12.67 3.18 10.85
N PRO A 50 11.97 3.46 11.97
CA PRO A 50 11.95 2.58 13.14
C PRO A 50 11.46 1.18 12.81
N ARG A 51 12.13 0.17 13.38
CA ARG A 51 11.80 -1.25 13.23
C ARG A 51 11.68 -1.94 14.57
N ILE A 52 10.75 -2.88 14.62
CA ILE A 52 10.62 -3.82 15.71
C ILE A 52 10.53 -5.24 15.15
N ARG A 53 10.85 -6.23 15.98
CA ARG A 53 10.72 -7.64 15.65
C ARG A 53 9.93 -8.36 16.73
N THR A 54 9.13 -9.34 16.34
CA THR A 54 8.45 -10.22 17.28
C THR A 54 9.45 -11.01 18.13
N THR A 55 9.16 -11.15 19.43
CA THR A 55 9.92 -12.07 20.30
C THR A 55 9.42 -13.51 20.11
N SER A 56 9.84 -14.45 20.97
CA SER A 56 9.61 -15.89 20.79
C SER A 56 8.15 -16.38 20.93
N TRP A 57 7.17 -15.48 20.91
CA TRP A 57 5.74 -15.83 20.98
C TRP A 57 5.15 -16.20 19.61
N CYS A 58 5.81 -15.83 18.51
CA CYS A 58 5.46 -16.24 17.15
C CYS A 58 6.75 -16.38 16.30
N PRO A 59 6.66 -16.85 15.04
CA PRO A 59 7.78 -16.77 14.12
C PRO A 59 8.35 -15.35 14.04
N PRO A 60 9.68 -15.19 13.84
CA PRO A 60 10.28 -13.88 13.64
C PRO A 60 9.55 -13.13 12.52
N GLN A 61 9.19 -11.88 12.79
CA GLN A 61 8.56 -11.00 11.83
C GLN A 61 9.06 -9.59 12.12
N THR A 62 9.68 -8.97 11.13
CA THR A 62 10.07 -7.57 11.21
C THR A 62 8.87 -6.69 10.85
N ILE A 63 8.68 -5.63 11.63
CA ILE A 63 7.64 -4.63 11.44
C ILE A 63 8.32 -3.26 11.31
N VAL A 64 8.03 -2.55 10.23
CA VAL A 64 8.54 -1.21 9.95
C VAL A 64 7.44 -0.19 10.23
N ILE A 65 7.72 0.82 11.06
CA ILE A 65 6.73 1.81 11.50
C ILE A 65 6.93 3.12 10.76
N PHE A 66 6.06 3.36 9.78
CA PHE A 66 6.01 4.60 9.01
C PHE A 66 5.08 5.63 9.62
N THR A 67 5.41 6.90 9.44
CA THR A 67 4.49 8.00 9.77
C THR A 67 3.48 8.20 8.65
N ALA A 68 2.28 8.66 8.98
CA ALA A 68 1.24 9.02 8.00
C ALA A 68 1.74 10.00 6.92
N ALA A 69 2.61 10.94 7.30
CA ALA A 69 3.21 11.90 6.38
C ALA A 69 4.09 11.24 5.30
N PHE A 70 4.67 10.06 5.57
CA PHE A 70 5.45 9.29 4.59
C PHE A 70 4.60 8.81 3.41
N PHE A 71 3.28 8.67 3.62
CA PHE A 71 2.31 8.36 2.58
C PHE A 71 1.52 9.60 2.14
N GLY A 72 2.01 10.81 2.43
CA GLY A 72 1.35 12.06 2.06
C GLY A 72 0.03 12.32 2.79
N PHE A 73 -0.20 11.67 3.95
CA PHE A 73 -1.40 11.89 4.75
C PHE A 73 -1.16 12.97 5.80
N ASP A 74 -1.91 14.07 5.71
CA ASP A 74 -1.92 15.12 6.74
C ASP A 74 -2.62 14.64 8.02
N SER A 75 -3.68 13.83 7.85
CA SER A 75 -4.53 13.27 8.89
C SER A 75 -4.87 11.84 8.50
N ILE A 76 -4.49 10.86 9.33
CA ILE A 76 -4.71 9.45 8.99
C ILE A 76 -6.20 9.09 9.12
N GLU A 77 -6.90 9.75 10.03
CA GLU A 77 -8.31 9.54 10.33
C GLU A 77 -9.21 9.88 9.14
N ASP A 78 -8.79 10.82 8.29
CA ASP A 78 -9.56 11.26 7.11
C ASP A 78 -9.36 10.34 5.89
N VAL A 79 -8.28 9.56 5.88
CA VAL A 79 -7.95 8.67 4.75
C VAL A 79 -8.32 7.21 5.02
N LEU A 80 -8.54 6.83 6.27
CA LEU A 80 -8.88 5.45 6.63
C LEU A 80 -10.39 5.17 6.46
N ILE A 81 -10.68 3.94 6.06
CA ILE A 81 -12.02 3.37 6.03
C ILE A 81 -12.22 2.66 7.37
N PRO A 82 -13.39 2.83 8.03
CA PRO A 82 -13.67 2.11 9.26
C PRO A 82 -13.72 0.59 9.02
N PRO A 83 -13.45 -0.23 10.05
CA PRO A 83 -13.61 -1.67 10.01
C PRO A 83 -14.96 -2.09 9.44
N ILE A 84 -14.95 -3.09 8.57
CA ILE A 84 -16.08 -3.35 7.69
C ILE A 84 -16.87 -4.52 8.23
N SER A 85 -18.02 -4.21 8.82
CA SER A 85 -18.93 -5.23 9.35
C SER A 85 -19.73 -5.97 8.26
N GLN A 86 -19.57 -5.60 6.98
CA GLN A 86 -20.41 -6.07 5.87
C GLN A 86 -19.86 -7.32 5.18
N ARG A 87 -20.75 -8.26 4.84
CA ARG A 87 -20.39 -9.56 4.24
C ARG A 87 -20.09 -9.52 2.73
N ASN A 88 -20.44 -8.43 2.04
CA ASN A 88 -20.37 -8.31 0.59
C ASN A 88 -19.20 -7.44 0.10
N ILE A 89 -18.04 -7.51 0.75
CA ILE A 89 -16.82 -6.87 0.25
C ILE A 89 -16.01 -7.83 -0.62
N HIS A 90 -15.37 -7.27 -1.64
CA HIS A 90 -14.30 -7.98 -2.33
C HIS A 90 -12.99 -7.79 -1.59
N ILE A 91 -12.24 -8.87 -1.45
CA ILE A 91 -10.90 -8.90 -0.87
C ILE A 91 -9.99 -9.35 -2.00
N SER A 92 -8.94 -8.57 -2.26
CA SER A 92 -7.96 -8.90 -3.28
C SER A 92 -7.30 -10.25 -2.98
N LYS A 93 -7.08 -11.05 -4.03
CA LYS A 93 -6.33 -12.30 -3.96
C LYS A 93 -4.86 -12.12 -3.53
N GLU A 94 -4.37 -10.88 -3.60
CA GLU A 94 -3.02 -10.51 -3.19
C GLU A 94 -2.87 -10.37 -1.65
N ILE A 95 -3.99 -10.33 -0.91
CA ILE A 95 -3.97 -10.24 0.56
C ILE A 95 -4.07 -11.64 1.17
N GLN A 96 -2.98 -12.08 1.82
CA GLN A 96 -2.88 -13.39 2.46
C GLN A 96 -3.33 -13.39 3.93
N LEU A 97 -4.48 -12.78 4.20
CA LEU A 97 -5.11 -12.78 5.53
C LEU A 97 -6.50 -13.41 5.42
N ASN A 98 -6.99 -13.96 6.53
CA ASN A 98 -8.38 -14.45 6.55
C ASN A 98 -9.35 -13.25 6.50
N ARG A 99 -10.59 -13.53 6.12
CA ARG A 99 -11.60 -12.48 5.91
C ARG A 99 -11.95 -11.75 7.21
N GLU A 100 -11.92 -12.46 8.33
CA GLU A 100 -12.19 -11.91 9.65
C GLU A 100 -11.13 -10.86 10.05
N ASP A 101 -9.85 -11.19 9.89
CA ASP A 101 -8.74 -10.30 10.19
C ASP A 101 -8.77 -9.05 9.30
N ILE A 102 -9.05 -9.22 8.00
CA ILE A 102 -9.14 -8.10 7.05
C ILE A 102 -10.30 -7.16 7.40
N ALA A 103 -11.43 -7.70 7.87
CA ALA A 103 -12.59 -6.90 8.24
C ALA A 103 -12.29 -5.96 9.42
N ASP A 104 -11.34 -6.33 10.29
CA ASP A 104 -10.92 -5.54 11.44
C ASP A 104 -9.82 -4.51 11.11
N LEU A 105 -9.23 -4.56 9.90
CA LEU A 105 -8.21 -3.60 9.47
C LEU A 105 -8.82 -2.26 9.07
N HIS A 106 -8.11 -1.20 9.44
CA HIS A 106 -8.34 0.13 8.88
C HIS A 106 -7.53 0.25 7.60
N LEU A 107 -8.20 0.22 6.45
CA LEU A 107 -7.57 0.31 5.14
C LEU A 107 -7.62 1.76 4.63
N PRO A 108 -6.57 2.26 3.96
CA PRO A 108 -6.61 3.57 3.35
C PRO A 108 -7.55 3.58 2.14
N ARG A 109 -8.22 4.71 1.92
CA ARG A 109 -8.89 5.02 0.65
C ARG A 109 -7.87 5.07 -0.47
N LEU A 110 -8.26 4.59 -1.65
CA LEU A 110 -7.37 4.44 -2.80
C LEU A 110 -6.84 5.78 -3.30
N ALA A 111 -7.70 6.80 -3.45
CA ALA A 111 -7.28 8.08 -4.00
C ALA A 111 -6.25 8.82 -3.13
N PRO A 112 -6.42 8.98 -1.80
CA PRO A 112 -5.38 9.54 -0.96
C PRO A 112 -4.06 8.74 -1.01
N LEU A 113 -4.13 7.40 -0.94
CA LEU A 113 -2.94 6.55 -1.00
C LEU A 113 -2.19 6.73 -2.32
N LEU A 114 -2.90 6.69 -3.44
CA LEU A 114 -2.34 6.87 -4.77
C LEU A 114 -1.69 8.25 -4.92
N LYS A 115 -2.36 9.31 -4.44
CA LYS A 115 -1.82 10.69 -4.43
C LYS A 115 -0.51 10.78 -3.64
N GLY A 116 -0.49 10.18 -2.46
CA GLY A 116 0.68 10.15 -1.58
C GLY A 116 1.89 9.48 -2.21
N LEU A 117 1.69 8.28 -2.76
CA LEU A 117 2.75 7.52 -3.42
C LEU A 117 3.25 8.22 -4.68
N ALA A 118 2.34 8.74 -5.51
CA ALA A 118 2.70 9.48 -6.72
C ALA A 118 3.48 10.75 -6.39
N ARG A 119 3.07 11.49 -5.36
CA ARG A 119 3.81 12.66 -4.88
C ARG A 119 5.22 12.29 -4.41
N ARG A 120 5.34 11.22 -3.61
CA ARG A 120 6.64 10.76 -3.10
C ARG A 120 7.60 10.43 -4.23
N PHE A 121 7.14 9.73 -5.27
CA PHE A 121 7.97 9.50 -6.45
C PHE A 121 8.38 10.80 -7.16
N LEU A 122 7.45 11.73 -7.36
CA LEU A 122 7.75 12.99 -8.06
C LEU A 122 8.75 13.85 -7.30
N ASP A 123 8.64 13.90 -5.97
CA ASP A 123 9.45 14.76 -5.11
C ASP A 123 10.81 14.12 -4.79
N GLU A 124 10.84 12.82 -4.50
CA GLU A 124 12.02 12.13 -3.95
C GLU A 124 12.66 11.14 -4.92
N ARG A 125 12.03 10.86 -6.07
CA ARG A 125 12.42 9.78 -6.99
C ARG A 125 12.46 8.41 -6.30
N ASP A 126 11.52 8.18 -5.38
CA ASP A 126 11.31 6.86 -4.78
C ASP A 126 10.71 5.88 -5.81
N ASP A 127 11.58 5.04 -6.37
CA ASP A 127 11.22 4.00 -7.34
C ASP A 127 10.20 3.00 -6.77
N VAL A 128 10.23 2.71 -5.47
CA VAL A 128 9.26 1.80 -4.85
C VAL A 128 7.89 2.45 -4.76
N ALA A 129 7.83 3.76 -4.51
CA ALA A 129 6.57 4.51 -4.61
C ALA A 129 6.00 4.45 -6.03
N MET A 130 6.84 4.60 -7.05
CA MET A 130 6.42 4.48 -8.46
C MET A 130 5.89 3.08 -8.79
N ILE A 131 6.59 2.03 -8.36
CA ILE A 131 6.14 0.64 -8.52
C ILE A 131 4.77 0.45 -7.85
N ALA A 132 4.57 0.98 -6.63
CA ALA A 132 3.30 0.89 -5.93
C ALA A 132 2.17 1.65 -6.66
N VAL A 133 2.45 2.83 -7.24
CA VAL A 133 1.48 3.57 -8.07
C VAL A 133 1.09 2.75 -9.30
N GLU A 134 2.06 2.17 -10.01
CA GLU A 134 1.80 1.32 -11.16
C GLU A 134 0.97 0.09 -10.79
N GLN A 135 1.34 -0.60 -9.71
CA GLN A 135 0.60 -1.77 -9.20
C GLN A 135 -0.82 -1.42 -8.77
N LEU A 136 -1.04 -0.24 -8.17
CA LEU A 136 -2.40 0.22 -7.83
C LEU A 136 -3.21 0.55 -9.09
N VAL A 137 -2.63 1.23 -10.08
CA VAL A 137 -3.31 1.52 -11.36
C VAL A 137 -3.73 0.22 -12.05
N ASP A 138 -2.85 -0.77 -12.09
CA ASP A 138 -3.08 -2.03 -12.78
C ASP A 138 -3.98 -2.99 -11.98
N GLY A 139 -3.71 -3.13 -10.69
CA GLY A 139 -4.44 -4.01 -9.77
C GLY A 139 -5.84 -3.52 -9.46
N MET A 140 -6.06 -2.21 -9.49
CA MET A 140 -7.38 -1.61 -9.29
C MET A 140 -8.13 -1.32 -10.60
N ASP A 141 -7.54 -1.69 -11.76
CA ASP A 141 -8.06 -1.42 -13.11
C ASP A 141 -8.50 0.05 -13.32
N LEU A 142 -7.69 1.01 -12.87
CA LEU A 142 -8.05 2.43 -12.93
C LEU A 142 -8.15 2.93 -14.37
N ASP A 143 -9.12 3.79 -14.65
CA ASP A 143 -9.33 4.43 -15.94
C ASP A 143 -9.25 5.97 -15.85
N GLU A 144 -9.25 6.65 -17.00
CA GLU A 144 -9.13 8.12 -17.03
C GLU A 144 -10.32 8.81 -16.35
N ALA A 145 -11.51 8.20 -16.37
CA ALA A 145 -12.70 8.75 -15.72
C ALA A 145 -12.62 8.67 -14.19
N TRP A 146 -12.03 7.60 -13.65
CA TRP A 146 -11.72 7.49 -12.23
C TRP A 146 -10.68 8.53 -11.84
N VAL A 147 -9.63 8.71 -12.65
CA VAL A 147 -8.58 9.71 -12.38
C VAL A 147 -9.17 11.13 -12.36
N GLU A 148 -9.99 11.49 -13.36
CA GLU A 148 -10.64 12.80 -13.43
C GLU A 148 -11.48 13.08 -12.17
N ARG A 149 -12.27 12.09 -11.72
CA ARG A 149 -13.17 12.25 -10.58
C ARG A 149 -12.44 12.38 -9.23
N HIS A 150 -11.40 11.58 -9.00
CA HIS A 150 -10.80 11.46 -7.66
C HIS A 150 -9.50 12.25 -7.50
N LEU A 151 -8.83 12.57 -8.61
CA LEU A 151 -7.62 13.39 -8.60
C LEU A 151 -7.89 14.86 -8.97
N GLU A 152 -9.16 15.28 -9.08
CA GLU A 152 -9.52 16.69 -9.24
C GLU A 152 -8.84 17.56 -8.16
N GLY A 153 -8.29 18.70 -8.58
CA GLY A 153 -7.56 19.64 -7.70
C GLY A 153 -6.15 19.20 -7.31
N SER A 154 -5.68 18.01 -7.75
CA SER A 154 -4.28 17.59 -7.60
C SER A 154 -3.34 18.40 -8.52
N ASP A 155 -2.04 18.32 -8.26
CA ASP A 155 -1.02 18.92 -9.12
C ASP A 155 -1.00 18.29 -10.52
N ALA A 156 -0.73 19.10 -11.54
CA ALA A 156 -0.74 18.66 -12.94
C ALA A 156 0.26 17.52 -13.21
N ALA A 157 1.48 17.57 -12.64
CA ALA A 157 2.47 16.52 -12.85
C ALA A 157 2.05 15.18 -12.23
N LEU A 158 1.32 15.23 -11.11
CA LEU A 158 0.72 14.04 -10.47
C LEU A 158 -0.37 13.44 -11.36
N VAL A 159 -1.29 14.27 -11.86
CA VAL A 159 -2.35 13.81 -12.76
C VAL A 159 -1.75 13.23 -14.04
N ASP A 160 -0.80 13.93 -14.66
CA ASP A 160 -0.12 13.49 -15.89
C ASP A 160 0.61 12.14 -15.71
N LEU A 161 1.26 11.94 -14.56
CA LEU A 161 1.91 10.67 -14.21
C LEU A 161 0.88 9.52 -14.18
N VAL A 162 -0.20 9.68 -13.44
CA VAL A 162 -1.21 8.62 -13.26
C VAL A 162 -1.97 8.37 -14.57
N VAL A 163 -2.34 9.41 -15.31
CA VAL A 163 -2.97 9.27 -16.64
C VAL A 163 -2.03 8.55 -17.61
N GLY A 164 -0.74 8.86 -17.59
CA GLY A 164 0.27 8.14 -18.39
C GLY A 164 0.32 6.65 -18.08
N LEU A 165 0.25 6.28 -16.80
CA LEU A 165 0.18 4.88 -16.36
C LEU A 165 -1.10 4.20 -16.81
N VAL A 166 -2.26 4.85 -16.66
CA VAL A 166 -3.55 4.33 -17.12
C VAL A 166 -3.52 4.05 -18.62
N ARG A 167 -2.99 4.97 -19.42
CA ARG A 167 -2.91 4.83 -20.89
C ARG A 167 -1.98 3.70 -21.33
N SER A 168 -0.94 3.42 -20.54
CA SER A 168 0.06 2.39 -20.84
C SER A 168 -0.23 1.04 -20.20
N LYS A 169 -1.26 0.89 -19.35
CA LYS A 169 -1.49 -0.37 -18.59
C LYS A 169 -1.61 -1.63 -19.44
N ARG A 170 -2.20 -1.51 -20.64
CA ARG A 170 -2.32 -2.64 -21.56
C ARG A 170 -0.98 -3.16 -22.08
N SER A 171 0.06 -2.32 -22.18
CA SER A 171 1.38 -2.77 -22.62
C SER A 171 2.14 -3.55 -21.54
N ARG A 172 1.65 -3.55 -20.29
CA ARG A 172 2.23 -4.31 -19.17
C ARG A 172 1.65 -5.72 -19.01
N ILE A 173 0.64 -6.09 -19.79
CA ILE A 173 0.10 -7.44 -19.80
C ILE A 173 1.17 -8.37 -20.40
N ASP A 174 1.68 -9.30 -19.59
CA ASP A 174 2.63 -10.30 -20.04
C ASP A 174 1.97 -11.20 -21.10
N TYR A 175 2.63 -11.37 -22.25
CA TYR A 175 2.18 -12.24 -23.34
C TYR A 175 2.00 -13.70 -22.92
N TYR A 176 2.66 -14.14 -21.84
CA TYR A 176 2.51 -15.48 -21.28
C TYR A 176 1.35 -15.62 -20.29
N MET A 177 0.76 -14.50 -19.85
CA MET A 177 -0.38 -14.49 -18.94
C MET A 177 -1.68 -14.48 -19.76
N GLU A 178 -2.66 -15.27 -19.33
CA GLU A 178 -3.99 -15.31 -19.96
C GLU A 178 -4.88 -14.10 -19.61
N ASN A 179 -4.34 -13.12 -18.88
CA ASN A 179 -5.08 -11.93 -18.47
C ASN A 179 -5.50 -11.09 -19.69
N LYS A 180 -6.72 -10.57 -19.62
CA LYS A 180 -7.38 -9.82 -20.70
C LYS A 180 -7.56 -8.34 -20.37
N THR A 181 -7.53 -7.97 -19.10
CA THR A 181 -7.80 -6.58 -18.65
C THR A 181 -6.51 -5.85 -18.27
N THR A 182 -5.77 -6.33 -17.26
CA THR A 182 -4.46 -5.80 -16.82
C THR A 182 -3.51 -6.94 -16.44
N CYS A 183 -2.27 -6.64 -16.04
CA CYS A 183 -1.33 -7.66 -15.56
C CYS A 183 -1.75 -8.32 -14.23
N PHE A 184 -2.73 -7.76 -13.52
CA PHE A 184 -3.28 -8.32 -12.27
C PHE A 184 -4.75 -8.77 -12.41
N VAL A 185 -5.52 -8.12 -13.28
CA VAL A 185 -6.96 -8.37 -13.48
C VAL A 185 -7.18 -9.22 -14.73
N TYR A 186 -7.70 -10.42 -14.52
CA TYR A 186 -7.85 -11.44 -15.56
C TYR A 186 -8.93 -11.09 -16.58
N ASP A 187 -10.12 -10.69 -16.15
CA ASP A 187 -11.26 -10.41 -17.02
C ASP A 187 -12.16 -9.30 -16.50
N GLU A 188 -13.25 -9.03 -17.23
CA GLU A 188 -14.24 -8.00 -16.90
C GLU A 188 -14.99 -8.32 -15.58
N GLU A 189 -15.20 -9.61 -15.26
CA GLU A 189 -15.85 -10.00 -14.01
C GLU A 189 -14.96 -9.69 -12.79
N GLU A 190 -13.65 -9.93 -12.91
CA GLU A 190 -12.68 -9.52 -11.89
C GLU A 190 -12.57 -8.00 -11.80
N ALA A 191 -12.62 -7.28 -12.93
CA ALA A 191 -12.61 -5.82 -12.92
C ALA A 191 -13.81 -5.24 -12.15
N GLU A 192 -15.02 -5.80 -12.31
CA GLU A 192 -16.18 -5.38 -11.51
C GLU A 192 -16.03 -5.71 -10.03
N ARG A 193 -15.44 -6.87 -9.68
CA ARG A 193 -15.18 -7.23 -8.28
C ARG A 193 -14.19 -6.29 -7.61
N VAL A 194 -13.14 -5.88 -8.30
CA VAL A 194 -12.12 -4.95 -7.80
C VAL A 194 -12.74 -3.60 -7.41
N ARG A 195 -13.78 -3.14 -8.11
CA ARG A 195 -14.52 -1.92 -7.73
C ARG A 195 -15.31 -2.06 -6.43
N LEU A 196 -15.56 -3.28 -5.96
CA LEU A 196 -16.19 -3.57 -4.67
C LEU A 196 -15.16 -3.64 -3.52
N ILE A 197 -13.88 -3.39 -3.79
CA ILE A 197 -12.87 -3.24 -2.74
C ILE A 197 -13.18 -1.94 -1.98
N PRO A 198 -13.28 -2.01 -0.65
CA PRO A 198 -13.54 -0.84 0.17
C PRO A 198 -12.52 0.28 -0.08
N GLY A 199 -13.04 1.51 -0.27
CA GLY A 199 -12.20 2.69 -0.52
C GLY A 199 -11.73 2.86 -1.95
N PHE A 200 -12.28 2.07 -2.88
CA PHE A 200 -12.10 2.29 -4.31
C PHE A 200 -12.62 3.67 -4.76
N GLU A 201 -13.71 4.12 -4.15
CA GLU A 201 -14.40 5.40 -4.41
C GLU A 201 -13.75 6.60 -3.74
#